data_AF-A0A5C5FSB1-F1
#
_entry.id   AF-A0A5C5FSB1-F1
#
_cell.length_a   1.000
_cell.length_b   1.000
_cell.length_c   1.000
_cell.angle_alpha   90.00
_cell.angle_beta   90.00
_cell.angle_gamma   90.00
#
_symmetry.space_group_name_H-M   'P 1'
#
loop_
_entity.id
_entity.type
_entity.pdbx_description
1 polymer ?
#
loop_
_entity_poly.entity_id
_entity_poly.type
_entity_poly.pdbx_seq_one_letter_code
_entity_poly.pdbx_strand_id
1 'polypeptide(L)'
;MVDHISLSAPFDAHVHLRQGNLMRLVTPHVHQGGIRMAFVMPNLVPPLTLPEHTIAYAKELQALAPDLHILPSLYLSSQLTPALIREAKQGGIVGVKSYPRGVTTNSEGGVGMEGYAVYDDVFAEMERQDMVLNLHGEVPSDVDGDGTCVLNAEERFLPHLFEINRKFPKLRIVLEHCTTAAAVEAVKSLSDNVVATITPHHLHLTIDGACSTPLGFCKPLAKFPSDRAALRSAVASGNPKFFLGSDSAPHPSRAKLPALHVARVVNAQTGHDEDEVALPSPCAAGIYTGANLVPLTAEVFERGGIPLERLEGFVSSHGRRFYGVPAPEGQEVVLRRTTKGARRVEKAFGYKTDEGEDEWVIPFLAGEEIGWEIAA
;
A
#
# COMPACT_ATOMS: atom_id res chain seq x y z
N MET A 1 22.42 22.25 7.28
CA MET A 1 21.18 21.46 7.41
C MET A 1 20.27 21.87 6.28
N VAL A 2 19.53 20.94 5.68
CA VAL A 2 18.55 21.26 4.63
C VAL A 2 17.30 21.76 5.31
N ASP A 3 16.89 23.00 5.03
CA ASP A 3 15.70 23.62 5.63
C ASP A 3 14.47 23.55 4.72
N HIS A 4 14.68 23.33 3.41
CA HIS A 4 13.64 23.18 2.40
C HIS A 4 13.98 22.09 1.40
N ILE A 5 12.97 21.35 0.93
CA ILE A 5 13.09 20.34 -0.13
C ILE A 5 11.98 20.59 -1.14
N SER A 6 12.31 20.81 -2.41
CA SER A 6 11.31 20.86 -3.48
C SER A 6 11.18 19.48 -4.12
N LEU A 7 9.94 19.05 -4.34
CA LEU A 7 9.58 17.76 -4.90
C LEU A 7 8.64 18.00 -6.08
N SER A 8 9.04 17.57 -7.28
CA SER A 8 8.22 17.75 -8.47
C SER A 8 7.05 16.77 -8.46
N ALA A 9 5.82 17.26 -8.30
CA ALA A 9 4.57 16.50 -8.33
C ALA A 9 4.64 15.07 -7.73
N PRO A 10 4.77 14.88 -6.41
CA PRO A 10 4.94 13.55 -5.81
C PRO A 10 3.88 12.51 -6.25
N PHE A 11 4.30 11.25 -6.35
CA PHE A 11 3.51 10.11 -6.81
C PHE A 11 3.49 9.01 -5.74
N ASP A 12 2.29 8.57 -5.36
CA ASP A 12 2.11 7.37 -4.56
C ASP A 12 1.71 6.19 -5.45
N ALA A 13 2.64 5.26 -5.65
CA ALA A 13 2.41 4.10 -6.51
C ALA A 13 1.56 3.00 -5.85
N HIS A 14 1.09 3.17 -4.60
CA HIS A 14 0.29 2.16 -3.93
C HIS A 14 -0.61 2.76 -2.84
N VAL A 15 -1.89 3.00 -3.15
CA VAL A 15 -2.86 3.54 -2.18
C VAL A 15 -4.16 2.75 -2.12
N HIS A 16 -4.75 2.61 -0.93
CA HIS A 16 -6.08 2.07 -0.71
C HIS A 16 -7.06 3.16 -0.29
N LEU A 17 -8.11 3.38 -1.10
CA LEU A 17 -9.10 4.44 -0.86
C LEU A 17 -10.45 3.94 -0.37
N ARG A 18 -10.67 2.62 -0.31
CA ARG A 18 -11.88 1.99 0.26
C ARG A 18 -13.16 2.47 -0.43
N GLN A 19 -14.31 2.36 0.25
CA GLN A 19 -15.63 2.75 -0.23
C GLN A 19 -16.37 3.57 0.85
N GLY A 20 -17.54 4.09 0.49
CA GLY A 20 -18.44 4.75 1.44
C GLY A 20 -17.84 5.99 2.10
N ASN A 21 -18.26 6.27 3.32
CA ASN A 21 -17.78 7.44 4.07
C ASN A 21 -16.30 7.37 4.43
N LEU A 22 -15.71 6.17 4.55
CA LEU A 22 -14.27 6.03 4.73
C LEU A 22 -13.51 6.54 3.50
N MET A 23 -13.97 6.23 2.29
CA MET A 23 -13.41 6.78 1.05
C MET A 23 -13.50 8.29 0.98
N ARG A 24 -14.64 8.86 1.40
CA ARG A 24 -14.85 10.32 1.43
C ARG A 24 -13.87 11.03 2.37
N LEU A 25 -13.51 10.38 3.49
CA LEU A 25 -12.50 10.89 4.40
C LEU A 25 -11.09 10.82 3.78
N VAL A 26 -10.68 9.65 3.26
CA VAL A 26 -9.27 9.38 2.96
C VAL A 26 -8.83 9.81 1.55
N THR A 27 -9.74 9.96 0.60
CA THR A 27 -9.39 10.39 -0.77
C THR A 27 -8.79 11.79 -0.81
N PRO A 28 -9.39 12.82 -0.17
CA PRO A 28 -8.77 14.15 -0.08
C PRO A 28 -7.42 14.15 0.67
N HIS A 29 -7.26 13.24 1.64
CA HIS A 29 -6.03 13.14 2.43
C HIS A 29 -4.81 12.78 1.57
N VAL A 30 -4.97 12.10 0.43
CA VAL A 30 -3.85 11.82 -0.49
C VAL A 30 -3.21 13.12 -0.99
N HIS A 31 -4.03 14.06 -1.47
CA HIS A 31 -3.54 15.35 -1.94
C HIS A 31 -2.95 16.20 -0.79
N GLN A 32 -3.63 16.20 0.36
CA GLN A 32 -3.17 16.88 1.58
C GLN A 32 -1.83 16.33 2.09
N GLY A 33 -1.59 15.03 1.92
CA GLY A 33 -0.33 14.37 2.24
C GLY A 33 0.83 14.72 1.30
N GLY A 34 0.59 15.55 0.28
CA GLY A 34 1.61 16.04 -0.66
C GLY A 34 1.66 15.29 -1.98
N ILE A 35 0.73 14.36 -2.23
CA ILE A 35 0.70 13.58 -3.46
C ILE A 35 -0.08 14.32 -4.56
N ARG A 36 0.33 14.15 -5.81
CA ARG A 36 -0.32 14.71 -7.02
C ARG A 36 -0.76 13.66 -8.02
N MET A 37 -0.24 12.43 -7.90
CA MET A 37 -0.68 11.28 -8.68
C MET A 37 -0.75 10.06 -7.76
N ALA A 38 -1.73 9.18 -7.95
CA ALA A 38 -1.88 8.01 -7.10
C ALA A 38 -2.31 6.78 -7.90
N PHE A 39 -1.63 5.64 -7.70
CA PHE A 39 -2.04 4.35 -8.23
C PHE A 39 -2.94 3.63 -7.21
N VAL A 40 -4.21 3.49 -7.57
CA VAL A 40 -5.27 3.07 -6.64
C VAL A 40 -5.51 1.57 -6.74
N MET A 41 -5.44 0.91 -5.59
CA MET A 41 -5.58 -0.54 -5.47
C MET A 41 -7.05 -1.01 -5.55
N PRO A 42 -7.33 -2.22 -6.11
CA PRO A 42 -8.67 -2.62 -6.54
C PRO A 42 -9.39 -3.60 -5.59
N ASN A 43 -8.83 -3.89 -4.41
CA ASN A 43 -9.36 -4.86 -3.43
C ASN A 43 -10.52 -4.30 -2.59
N LEU A 44 -11.51 -3.74 -3.27
CA LEU A 44 -12.79 -3.34 -2.70
C LEU A 44 -13.64 -4.57 -2.34
N VAL A 45 -14.82 -4.35 -1.75
CA VAL A 45 -15.82 -5.39 -1.53
C VAL A 45 -17.09 -5.03 -2.32
N PRO A 46 -17.41 -5.76 -3.41
CA PRO A 46 -16.59 -6.78 -4.09
C PRO A 46 -15.36 -6.18 -4.81
N PRO A 47 -14.34 -6.99 -5.19
CA PRO A 47 -13.14 -6.50 -5.86
C PRO A 47 -13.44 -5.97 -7.28
N LEU A 48 -12.67 -4.97 -7.70
CA LEU A 48 -12.82 -4.35 -9.03
C LEU A 48 -12.22 -5.23 -10.12
N THR A 49 -13.03 -6.15 -10.64
CA THR A 49 -12.64 -7.15 -11.65
C THR A 49 -13.08 -6.79 -13.08
N LEU A 50 -13.94 -5.77 -13.23
CA LEU A 50 -14.49 -5.32 -14.51
C LEU A 50 -14.06 -3.88 -14.84
N PRO A 51 -13.75 -3.56 -16.11
CA PRO A 51 -13.38 -2.21 -16.52
C PRO A 51 -14.43 -1.16 -16.15
N GLU A 52 -15.70 -1.44 -16.41
CA GLU A 52 -16.82 -0.51 -16.16
C GLU A 52 -16.90 -0.06 -14.70
N HIS A 53 -16.82 -0.98 -13.74
CA HIS A 53 -16.87 -0.69 -12.31
C HIS A 53 -15.64 0.08 -11.85
N THR A 54 -14.48 -0.26 -12.42
CA THR A 54 -13.21 0.40 -12.11
C THR A 54 -13.22 1.85 -12.58
N ILE A 55 -13.75 2.12 -13.78
CA ILE A 55 -13.88 3.47 -14.33
C ILE A 55 -14.91 4.29 -13.54
N ALA A 56 -16.02 3.68 -13.13
CA ALA A 56 -17.01 4.34 -12.28
C ALA A 56 -16.41 4.75 -10.92
N TYR A 57 -15.69 3.83 -10.27
CA TYR A 57 -15.00 4.10 -9.02
C TYR A 57 -13.95 5.22 -9.17
N ALA A 58 -13.14 5.19 -10.24
CA ALA A 58 -12.17 6.24 -10.51
C ALA A 58 -12.81 7.63 -10.67
N LYS A 59 -14.00 7.71 -11.28
CA LYS A 59 -14.76 8.98 -11.39
C LYS A 59 -15.24 9.49 -10.04
N GLU A 60 -15.69 8.60 -9.14
CA GLU A 60 -16.07 8.97 -7.78
C GLU A 60 -14.87 9.53 -7.00
N LEU A 61 -13.71 8.87 -7.10
CA LEU A 61 -12.47 9.35 -6.50
C LEU A 61 -12.04 10.71 -7.04
N GLN A 62 -12.11 10.89 -8.36
CA GLN A 62 -11.79 12.16 -9.01
C GLN A 62 -12.71 13.30 -8.55
N ALA A 63 -14.00 13.01 -8.31
CA ALA A 63 -14.94 14.00 -7.79
C ALA A 63 -14.62 14.42 -6.34
N LEU A 64 -14.03 13.52 -5.53
CA LEU A 64 -13.60 13.82 -4.17
C LEU A 64 -12.25 14.54 -4.11
N ALA A 65 -11.38 14.32 -5.08
CA ALA A 65 -10.07 14.97 -5.18
C ALA A 65 -9.78 15.43 -6.63
N PRO A 66 -10.36 16.57 -7.08
CA PRO A 66 -10.26 17.03 -8.46
C PRO A 66 -8.84 17.27 -8.97
N ASP A 67 -7.91 17.64 -8.08
CA ASP A 67 -6.52 17.96 -8.41
C ASP A 67 -5.56 16.76 -8.28
N LEU A 68 -6.08 15.57 -7.96
CA LEU A 68 -5.31 14.34 -7.87
C LEU A 68 -5.42 13.56 -9.17
N HIS A 69 -4.29 13.21 -9.80
CA HIS A 69 -4.30 12.32 -10.96
C HIS A 69 -4.44 10.87 -10.49
N ILE A 70 -5.61 10.27 -10.72
CA ILE A 70 -5.90 8.88 -10.37
C ILE A 70 -5.45 7.93 -11.48
N LEU A 71 -4.64 6.93 -11.12
CA LEU A 71 -4.28 5.79 -11.97
C LEU A 71 -5.01 4.54 -11.46
N PRO A 72 -6.13 4.13 -12.09
CA PRO A 72 -6.91 3.00 -11.62
C PRO A 72 -6.31 1.66 -12.06
N SER A 73 -6.66 0.60 -11.31
CA SER A 73 -6.20 -0.76 -11.54
C SER A 73 -7.33 -1.78 -11.45
N LEU A 74 -7.13 -2.95 -12.08
CA LEU A 74 -8.03 -4.11 -11.94
C LEU A 74 -7.47 -5.11 -10.93
N TYR A 75 -8.35 -5.84 -10.27
CA TYR A 75 -8.02 -7.00 -9.46
C TYR A 75 -7.79 -8.23 -10.35
N LEU A 76 -6.63 -8.89 -10.23
CA LEU A 76 -6.33 -10.13 -10.95
C LEU A 76 -7.26 -11.25 -10.46
N SER A 77 -8.18 -11.69 -11.31
CA SER A 77 -9.11 -12.77 -10.99
C SER A 77 -9.24 -13.76 -12.14
N SER A 78 -9.80 -14.94 -11.89
CA SER A 78 -10.08 -15.96 -12.90
C SER A 78 -11.08 -15.51 -13.99
N GLN A 79 -11.76 -14.37 -13.80
CA GLN A 79 -12.68 -13.80 -14.77
C GLN A 79 -11.98 -12.90 -15.79
N LEU A 80 -10.74 -12.47 -15.54
CA LEU A 80 -10.01 -11.63 -16.48
C LEU A 80 -9.65 -12.41 -17.74
N THR A 81 -9.87 -11.75 -18.88
CA THR A 81 -9.57 -12.27 -20.21
C THR A 81 -8.76 -11.25 -20.99
N PRO A 82 -8.04 -11.65 -22.06
CA PRO A 82 -7.37 -10.70 -22.95
C PRO A 82 -8.31 -9.63 -23.52
N ALA A 83 -9.59 -9.93 -23.73
CA ALA A 83 -10.58 -8.96 -24.19
C ALA A 83 -10.81 -7.86 -23.15
N LEU A 84 -10.99 -8.24 -21.88
CA LEU A 84 -11.15 -7.29 -20.78
C LEU A 84 -9.88 -6.46 -20.56
N ILE A 85 -8.68 -7.01 -20.78
CA ILE A 85 -7.43 -6.24 -20.71
C ILE A 85 -7.39 -5.13 -21.78
N ARG A 86 -7.81 -5.42 -23.01
CA ARG A 86 -7.92 -4.40 -24.06
C ARG A 86 -8.94 -3.32 -23.73
N GLU A 87 -10.11 -3.73 -23.27
CA GLU A 87 -11.17 -2.81 -22.84
C GLU A 87 -10.70 -1.91 -21.68
N ALA A 88 -10.03 -2.51 -20.69
CA ALA A 88 -9.45 -1.81 -19.55
C ALA A 88 -8.45 -0.73 -20.00
N LYS A 89 -7.51 -1.09 -20.88
CA LYS A 89 -6.53 -0.15 -21.43
C LYS A 89 -7.20 1.01 -22.17
N GLN A 90 -8.20 0.73 -23.00
CA GLN A 90 -8.97 1.76 -23.72
C GLN A 90 -9.72 2.69 -22.76
N GLY A 91 -10.19 2.18 -21.62
CA GLY A 91 -10.86 2.94 -20.58
C GLY A 91 -9.93 3.74 -19.65
N GLY A 92 -8.61 3.68 -19.86
CA GLY A 92 -7.61 4.41 -19.05
C GLY A 92 -7.11 3.66 -17.80
N ILE A 93 -7.43 2.37 -17.65
CA ILE A 93 -6.86 1.54 -16.59
C ILE A 93 -5.41 1.19 -16.97
N VAL A 94 -4.49 1.40 -16.02
CA VAL A 94 -3.04 1.32 -16.33
C VAL A 94 -2.37 0.03 -15.85
N GLY A 95 -3.02 -0.73 -14.96
CA GLY A 95 -2.44 -1.94 -14.42
C GLY A 95 -3.45 -2.93 -13.83
N VAL A 96 -2.93 -4.10 -13.46
CA VAL A 96 -3.66 -5.18 -12.80
C VAL A 96 -2.88 -5.57 -11.56
N LYS A 97 -3.54 -5.59 -10.40
CA LYS A 97 -2.97 -5.97 -9.12
C LYS A 97 -3.34 -7.41 -8.76
N SER A 98 -2.32 -8.22 -8.53
CA SER A 98 -2.42 -9.57 -7.98
C SER A 98 -2.41 -9.55 -6.45
N TYR A 99 -3.32 -10.34 -5.88
CA TYR A 99 -3.34 -10.71 -4.48
C TYR A 99 -3.32 -12.25 -4.39
N PRO A 100 -2.34 -12.85 -3.69
CA PRO A 100 -2.38 -14.26 -3.33
C PRO A 100 -3.55 -14.53 -2.39
N ARG A 101 -4.23 -15.66 -2.60
CA ARG A 101 -5.49 -15.97 -1.91
C ARG A 101 -5.33 -15.99 -0.39
N GLY A 102 -6.10 -15.15 0.31
CA GLY A 102 -6.17 -15.13 1.78
C GLY A 102 -4.94 -14.56 2.49
N VAL A 103 -3.97 -13.97 1.78
CA VAL A 103 -2.74 -13.45 2.39
C VAL A 103 -2.92 -12.06 3.00
N THR A 104 -3.88 -11.27 2.49
CA THR A 104 -4.14 -9.90 2.96
C THR A 104 -5.62 -9.52 2.88
N THR A 105 -5.96 -8.28 3.26
CA THR A 105 -7.33 -7.75 3.29
C THR A 105 -8.03 -7.89 1.93
N ASN A 106 -9.22 -8.50 1.92
CA ASN A 106 -10.07 -8.73 0.75
C ASN A 106 -9.38 -9.51 -0.40
N SER A 107 -8.57 -10.51 -0.05
CA SER A 107 -7.81 -11.33 -1.02
C SER A 107 -8.41 -12.73 -1.25
N GLU A 108 -9.60 -13.02 -0.75
CA GLU A 108 -10.23 -14.34 -0.80
C GLU A 108 -10.48 -14.83 -2.24
N GLY A 109 -10.66 -13.90 -3.19
CA GLY A 109 -10.79 -14.18 -4.63
C GLY A 109 -9.46 -14.21 -5.40
N GLY A 110 -8.33 -14.15 -4.70
CA GLY A 110 -6.98 -14.06 -5.26
C GLY A 110 -6.43 -15.35 -5.88
N VAL A 111 -5.18 -15.26 -6.37
CA VAL A 111 -4.44 -16.37 -6.97
C VAL A 111 -4.28 -17.49 -5.94
N GLY A 112 -4.84 -18.66 -6.23
CA GLY A 112 -4.79 -19.82 -5.35
C GLY A 112 -3.60 -20.75 -5.64
N MET A 113 -3.73 -21.99 -5.20
CA MET A 113 -2.72 -23.05 -5.37
C MET A 113 -2.43 -23.40 -6.83
N GLU A 114 -3.34 -23.05 -7.75
CA GLU A 114 -3.16 -23.15 -9.20
C GLU A 114 -1.96 -22.33 -9.73
N GLY A 115 -1.50 -21.34 -8.96
CA GLY A 115 -0.34 -20.51 -9.32
C GLY A 115 -0.62 -19.52 -10.45
N TYR A 116 0.44 -18.94 -11.00
CA TYR A 116 0.35 -17.84 -11.96
C TYR A 116 0.16 -18.28 -13.42
N ALA A 117 0.45 -19.55 -13.74
CA ALA A 117 0.41 -20.05 -15.12
C ALA A 117 -1.00 -19.97 -15.75
N VAL A 118 -2.07 -20.00 -14.94
CA VAL A 118 -3.45 -19.88 -15.42
C VAL A 118 -3.76 -18.49 -16.00
N TYR A 119 -2.89 -17.50 -15.75
CA TYR A 119 -3.03 -16.13 -16.26
C TYR A 119 -2.08 -15.83 -17.42
N ASP A 120 -1.39 -16.82 -17.99
CA ASP A 120 -0.39 -16.61 -19.04
C ASP A 120 -0.97 -15.81 -20.25
N ASP A 121 -2.21 -16.09 -20.67
CA ASP A 121 -2.88 -15.34 -21.75
C ASP A 121 -3.18 -13.89 -21.36
N VAL A 122 -3.54 -13.65 -20.09
CA VAL A 122 -3.80 -12.31 -19.55
C VAL A 122 -2.49 -11.52 -19.49
N PHE A 123 -1.40 -12.13 -19.01
CA PHE A 123 -0.09 -11.49 -18.94
C PHE A 123 0.51 -11.20 -20.32
N ALA A 124 0.34 -12.10 -21.29
CA ALA A 124 0.71 -11.86 -22.67
C ALA A 124 -0.01 -10.64 -23.25
N GLU A 125 -1.31 -10.48 -22.95
CA GLU A 125 -2.06 -9.32 -23.42
C GLU A 125 -1.68 -8.04 -22.67
N MET A 126 -1.46 -8.09 -21.35
CA MET A 126 -0.96 -6.95 -20.58
C MET A 126 0.38 -6.46 -21.13
N GLU A 127 1.28 -7.37 -21.49
CA GLU A 127 2.57 -7.04 -22.11
C GLU A 127 2.36 -6.31 -23.45
N ARG A 128 1.45 -6.78 -24.32
CA ARG A 128 1.12 -6.13 -25.60
C ARG A 128 0.50 -4.74 -25.43
N GLN A 129 -0.35 -4.57 -24.41
CA GLN A 129 -1.03 -3.31 -24.11
C GLN A 129 -0.16 -2.33 -23.28
N ASP A 130 1.07 -2.71 -22.96
CA ASP A 130 1.96 -1.98 -22.06
C ASP A 130 1.23 -1.58 -20.75
N MET A 131 0.63 -2.57 -20.10
CA MET A 131 0.03 -2.46 -18.78
C MET A 131 1.01 -2.95 -17.70
N VAL A 132 0.81 -2.47 -16.48
CA VAL A 132 1.65 -2.83 -15.33
C VAL A 132 1.01 -4.00 -14.56
N LEU A 133 1.81 -5.02 -14.25
CA LEU A 133 1.45 -6.07 -13.31
C LEU A 133 1.99 -5.73 -11.92
N ASN A 134 1.10 -5.49 -10.98
CA ASN A 134 1.44 -5.19 -9.59
C ASN A 134 1.27 -6.45 -8.76
N LEU A 135 2.28 -6.85 -7.99
CA LEU A 135 2.29 -8.11 -7.26
C LEU A 135 2.34 -7.85 -5.75
N HIS A 136 1.31 -8.26 -5.01
CA HIS A 136 1.48 -8.57 -3.59
C HIS A 136 2.31 -9.85 -3.50
N GLY A 137 3.64 -9.70 -3.38
CA GLY A 137 4.57 -10.80 -3.56
C GLY A 137 4.77 -11.68 -2.33
N GLU A 138 3.72 -12.32 -1.83
CA GLU A 138 3.79 -13.35 -0.78
C GLU A 138 3.13 -14.64 -1.28
N VAL A 139 3.50 -15.79 -0.73
CA VAL A 139 2.73 -17.03 -0.91
C VAL A 139 1.83 -17.29 0.31
N PRO A 140 0.67 -17.95 0.15
CA PRO A 140 -0.15 -18.37 1.28
C PRO A 140 0.65 -19.19 2.30
N SER A 141 0.39 -18.99 3.59
CA SER A 141 1.09 -19.74 4.65
C SER A 141 0.70 -21.22 4.65
N ASP A 142 1.70 -22.08 4.83
CA ASP A 142 1.57 -23.52 5.02
C ASP A 142 2.62 -23.95 6.06
N VAL A 143 2.33 -23.63 7.32
CA VAL A 143 3.29 -23.73 8.42
C VAL A 143 3.65 -25.19 8.71
N ASP A 144 2.65 -26.08 8.65
CA ASP A 144 2.81 -27.51 8.96
C ASP A 144 3.20 -28.35 7.73
N GLY A 145 3.01 -27.84 6.51
CA GLY A 145 3.46 -28.46 5.27
C GLY A 145 4.89 -28.09 4.93
N ASP A 146 5.08 -27.02 4.16
CA ASP A 146 6.40 -26.62 3.65
C ASP A 146 7.17 -25.62 4.54
N GLY A 147 6.59 -25.22 5.68
CA GLY A 147 7.14 -24.26 6.62
C GLY A 147 6.99 -22.80 6.16
N THR A 148 6.09 -22.52 5.21
CA THR A 148 5.77 -21.15 4.80
C THR A 148 5.00 -20.43 5.91
N CYS A 149 5.52 -19.28 6.32
CA CYS A 149 4.89 -18.39 7.29
C CYS A 149 5.10 -16.93 6.90
N VAL A 150 4.47 -16.02 7.64
CA VAL A 150 4.53 -14.57 7.37
C VAL A 150 5.94 -13.97 7.31
N LEU A 151 6.97 -14.66 7.82
CA LEU A 151 8.35 -14.20 7.76
C LEU A 151 9.02 -14.52 6.41
N ASN A 152 8.79 -15.71 5.86
CA ASN A 152 9.45 -16.21 4.65
C ASN A 152 8.54 -16.22 3.41
N ALA A 153 7.25 -15.88 3.55
CA ALA A 153 6.29 -15.89 2.46
C ALA A 153 6.71 -15.00 1.27
N GLU A 154 7.35 -13.85 1.53
CA GLU A 154 7.84 -12.97 0.45
C GLU A 154 9.01 -13.59 -0.31
N GLU A 155 9.96 -14.20 0.40
CA GLU A 155 11.11 -14.84 -0.24
C GLU A 155 10.69 -16.06 -1.07
N ARG A 156 9.71 -16.81 -0.57
CA ARG A 156 9.12 -17.97 -1.29
C ARG A 156 8.29 -17.57 -2.50
N PHE A 157 7.90 -16.31 -2.62
CA PHE A 157 7.22 -15.79 -3.81
C PHE A 157 8.20 -15.51 -4.96
N LEU A 158 9.48 -15.21 -4.68
CA LEU A 158 10.45 -14.76 -5.69
C LEU A 158 10.59 -15.70 -6.91
N PRO A 159 10.50 -17.05 -6.78
CA PRO A 159 10.47 -17.93 -7.95
C PRO A 159 9.36 -17.58 -8.96
N HIS A 160 8.17 -17.17 -8.49
CA HIS A 160 7.09 -16.73 -9.38
C HIS A 160 7.43 -15.43 -10.10
N LEU A 161 8.05 -14.46 -9.40
CA LEU A 161 8.51 -13.22 -10.04
C LEU A 161 9.50 -13.51 -11.17
N PHE A 162 10.49 -14.37 -10.92
CA PHE A 162 11.46 -14.77 -11.94
C PHE A 162 10.79 -15.50 -13.11
N GLU A 163 9.84 -16.40 -12.84
CA GLU A 163 9.14 -17.14 -13.87
C GLU A 163 8.29 -16.23 -14.76
N ILE A 164 7.52 -15.32 -14.17
CA ILE A 164 6.67 -14.36 -14.90
C ILE A 164 7.54 -13.48 -15.80
N ASN A 165 8.61 -12.88 -15.26
CA ASN A 165 9.51 -12.05 -16.08
C ASN A 165 10.21 -12.86 -17.18
N ARG A 166 10.57 -14.13 -16.93
CA ARG A 166 11.15 -14.99 -17.97
C ARG A 166 10.18 -15.28 -19.11
N LYS A 167 8.90 -15.51 -18.80
CA LYS A 167 7.85 -15.76 -19.79
C LYS A 167 7.43 -14.49 -20.55
N PHE A 168 7.40 -13.36 -19.86
CA PHE A 168 6.93 -12.06 -20.36
C PHE A 168 8.02 -10.99 -20.14
N PRO A 169 9.12 -11.02 -20.90
CA PRO A 169 10.31 -10.20 -20.65
C PRO A 169 10.14 -8.70 -20.90
N LYS A 170 9.01 -8.27 -21.49
CA LYS A 170 8.66 -6.85 -21.68
C LYS A 170 7.54 -6.40 -20.77
N LEU A 171 6.85 -7.30 -20.07
CA LEU A 171 5.80 -6.94 -19.12
C LEU A 171 6.41 -6.09 -18.01
N ARG A 172 5.83 -4.91 -17.76
CA ARG A 172 6.23 -4.08 -16.62
C ARG A 172 5.68 -4.69 -15.33
N ILE A 173 6.55 -4.99 -14.38
CA ILE A 173 6.19 -5.65 -13.13
C ILE A 173 6.64 -4.78 -11.95
N VAL A 174 5.73 -4.60 -10.99
CA VAL A 174 6.04 -3.99 -9.68
C VAL A 174 5.91 -5.07 -8.61
N LEU A 175 7.02 -5.42 -7.96
CA LEU A 175 6.98 -6.15 -6.69
C LEU A 175 6.60 -5.15 -5.60
N GLU A 176 5.33 -5.14 -5.21
CA GLU A 176 4.81 -4.14 -4.29
C GLU A 176 5.41 -4.29 -2.88
N HIS A 177 5.49 -3.16 -2.16
CA HIS A 177 5.81 -3.05 -0.72
C HIS A 177 6.83 -4.09 -0.25
N CYS A 178 8.00 -4.11 -0.88
CA CYS A 178 9.08 -5.06 -0.56
C CYS A 178 9.50 -4.95 0.90
N THR A 179 9.68 -6.10 1.56
CA THR A 179 9.99 -6.17 3.00
C THR A 179 11.25 -6.92 3.36
N THR A 180 11.87 -7.65 2.42
CA THR A 180 13.03 -8.52 2.65
C THR A 180 14.27 -8.08 1.88
N ALA A 181 15.44 -8.40 2.41
CA ALA A 181 16.69 -8.25 1.66
C ALA A 181 16.71 -9.09 0.37
N ALA A 182 16.11 -10.28 0.40
CA ALA A 182 16.04 -11.17 -0.75
C ALA A 182 15.23 -10.54 -1.91
N ALA A 183 14.08 -9.90 -1.62
CA ALA A 183 13.29 -9.18 -2.62
C ALA A 183 14.05 -8.02 -3.25
N VAL A 184 14.79 -7.24 -2.43
CA VAL A 184 15.65 -6.16 -2.93
C VAL A 184 16.68 -6.69 -3.93
N GLU A 185 17.37 -7.79 -3.60
CA GLU A 185 18.37 -8.38 -4.50
C GLU A 185 17.74 -9.00 -5.75
N ALA A 186 16.57 -9.63 -5.62
CA ALA A 186 15.83 -10.16 -6.76
C ALA A 186 15.49 -9.05 -7.78
N VAL A 187 14.94 -7.92 -7.33
CA VAL A 187 14.59 -6.78 -8.19
C VAL A 187 15.82 -6.16 -8.84
N LYS A 188 16.93 -6.02 -8.11
CA LYS A 188 18.21 -5.55 -8.66
C LYS A 188 18.72 -6.46 -9.77
N SER A 189 18.57 -7.78 -9.64
CA SER A 189 19.08 -8.78 -10.59
C SER A 189 18.30 -8.86 -11.91
N LEU A 190 17.04 -8.41 -11.91
CA LEU A 190 16.16 -8.45 -13.07
C LEU A 190 16.37 -7.24 -14.00
N SER A 191 15.70 -7.21 -15.15
CA SER A 191 15.74 -6.09 -16.11
C SER A 191 14.99 -4.85 -15.60
N ASP A 192 15.12 -3.73 -16.31
CA ASP A 192 14.57 -2.42 -15.89
C ASP A 192 13.04 -2.33 -15.91
N ASN A 193 12.35 -3.29 -16.54
CA ASN A 193 10.91 -3.45 -16.49
C ASN A 193 10.40 -4.07 -15.18
N VAL A 194 11.30 -4.52 -14.29
CA VAL A 194 10.95 -5.02 -12.96
C VAL A 194 11.47 -4.07 -11.89
N VAL A 195 10.54 -3.53 -11.10
CA VAL A 195 10.78 -2.54 -10.05
C VAL A 195 10.09 -2.95 -8.75
N ALA A 196 10.31 -2.19 -7.69
CA ALA A 196 9.65 -2.37 -6.41
C ALA A 196 9.20 -1.05 -5.80
N THR A 197 8.03 -1.10 -5.15
CA THR A 197 7.65 -0.05 -4.22
C THR A 197 8.16 -0.40 -2.81
N ILE A 198 8.52 0.63 -2.05
CA ILE A 198 8.86 0.50 -0.63
C ILE A 198 8.01 1.51 0.14
N THR A 199 7.43 1.07 1.25
CA THR A 199 6.60 1.92 2.09
C THR A 199 7.46 2.71 3.10
N PRO A 200 7.01 3.89 3.56
CA PRO A 200 7.69 4.59 4.65
C PRO A 200 7.69 3.80 5.96
N HIS A 201 6.62 3.03 6.22
CA HIS A 201 6.53 2.25 7.45
C HIS A 201 7.47 1.04 7.45
N HIS A 202 7.79 0.41 6.31
CA HIS A 202 8.82 -0.64 6.23
C HIS A 202 10.26 -0.08 6.27
N LEU A 203 10.47 1.17 5.85
CA LEU A 203 11.73 1.88 6.11
C LEU A 203 11.90 2.22 7.61
N HIS A 204 10.82 2.27 8.39
CA HIS A 204 10.86 2.60 9.81
C HIS A 204 10.80 1.37 10.73
N LEU A 205 9.86 0.48 10.52
CA LEU A 205 9.54 -0.64 11.41
C LEU A 205 10.43 -1.86 11.17
N THR A 206 10.59 -2.63 12.23
CA THR A 206 11.04 -4.04 12.17
C THR A 206 9.93 -4.90 12.78
N ILE A 207 10.14 -6.21 12.82
CA ILE A 207 9.21 -7.14 13.45
C ILE A 207 8.83 -6.73 14.88
N ASP A 208 9.76 -6.22 15.68
CA ASP A 208 9.47 -5.72 17.04
C ASP A 208 8.39 -4.66 17.03
N GLY A 209 8.47 -3.70 16.09
CA GLY A 209 7.47 -2.65 15.93
C GLY A 209 6.13 -3.18 15.42
N ALA A 210 6.15 -4.17 14.51
CA ALA A 210 4.94 -4.77 13.96
C ALA A 210 4.20 -5.66 14.99
N CYS A 211 4.92 -6.27 15.93
CA CYS A 211 4.36 -7.11 16.98
C CYS A 211 4.02 -6.35 18.27
N SER A 212 4.60 -5.18 18.52
CA SER A 212 4.37 -4.41 19.75
C SER A 212 2.99 -3.75 19.83
N THR A 213 2.35 -3.53 18.68
CA THR A 213 1.04 -2.87 18.62
C THR A 213 0.28 -3.28 17.37
N PRO A 214 -1.06 -3.46 17.43
CA PRO A 214 -1.88 -3.68 16.24
C PRO A 214 -1.73 -2.57 15.20
N LEU A 215 -1.36 -1.35 15.61
CA LEU A 215 -1.11 -0.23 14.71
C LEU A 215 0.13 -0.42 13.83
N GLY A 216 1.08 -1.27 14.24
CA GLY A 216 2.26 -1.65 13.44
C GLY A 216 2.01 -2.85 12.53
N PHE A 217 0.86 -3.50 12.63
CA PHE A 217 0.55 -4.71 11.87
C PHE A 217 0.05 -4.39 10.45
N CYS A 218 0.79 -4.88 9.45
CA CYS A 218 0.48 -4.84 8.02
C CYS A 218 0.91 -6.15 7.34
N LYS A 219 0.66 -6.24 6.03
CA LYS A 219 1.06 -7.34 5.15
C LYS A 219 1.74 -6.76 3.91
N PRO A 220 2.95 -7.20 3.55
CA PRO A 220 3.79 -8.14 4.28
C PRO A 220 4.23 -7.58 5.64
N LEU A 221 4.48 -8.46 6.61
CA LEU A 221 4.91 -8.04 7.95
C LEU A 221 6.28 -7.35 7.86
N ALA A 222 6.52 -6.30 8.65
CA ALA A 222 7.88 -5.79 8.81
C ALA A 222 8.81 -6.89 9.34
N LYS A 223 9.97 -7.05 8.73
CA LYS A 223 10.87 -8.20 8.95
C LYS A 223 12.02 -7.84 9.89
N PHE A 224 13.18 -8.49 9.72
CA PHE A 224 14.31 -8.32 10.62
C PHE A 224 14.98 -6.95 10.43
N PRO A 225 15.77 -6.49 11.42
CA PRO A 225 16.59 -5.28 11.26
C PRO A 225 17.50 -5.30 10.02
N SER A 226 17.99 -6.48 9.62
CA SER A 226 18.78 -6.67 8.39
C SER A 226 17.97 -6.38 7.13
N ASP A 227 16.71 -6.77 7.08
CA ASP A 227 15.83 -6.50 5.95
C ASP A 227 15.53 -5.01 5.84
N ARG A 228 15.17 -4.37 6.96
CA ARG A 228 14.99 -2.91 6.99
C ARG A 228 16.25 -2.18 6.54
N ALA A 229 17.43 -2.65 6.94
CA ALA A 229 18.70 -2.07 6.49
C ALA A 229 18.90 -2.23 4.97
N ALA A 230 18.53 -3.37 4.39
CA ALA A 230 18.57 -3.58 2.95
C ALA A 230 17.61 -2.66 2.18
N LEU A 231 16.38 -2.47 2.68
CA LEU A 231 15.41 -1.52 2.11
C LEU A 231 15.96 -0.08 2.14
N ARG A 232 16.48 0.35 3.29
CA ARG A 232 17.10 1.69 3.44
C ARG A 232 18.29 1.85 2.51
N SER A 233 19.13 0.83 2.38
CA SER A 233 20.29 0.85 1.48
C SER A 233 19.86 0.96 0.00
N ALA A 234 18.81 0.25 -0.40
CA ALA A 234 18.26 0.32 -1.74
C ALA A 234 17.80 1.75 -2.08
N VAL A 235 17.06 2.40 -1.17
CA VAL A 235 16.61 3.80 -1.34
C VAL A 235 17.80 4.77 -1.30
N ALA A 236 18.72 4.62 -0.35
CA ALA A 236 19.90 5.49 -0.21
C ALA A 236 20.82 5.46 -1.43
N SER A 237 20.86 4.33 -2.15
CA SER A 237 21.64 4.18 -3.39
C SER A 237 21.16 5.08 -4.53
N GLY A 238 19.90 5.57 -4.48
CA GLY A 238 19.28 6.31 -5.57
C GLY A 238 18.93 5.46 -6.78
N ASN A 239 18.87 4.14 -6.64
CA ASN A 239 18.50 3.23 -7.72
C ASN A 239 17.03 3.47 -8.14
N PRO A 240 16.74 3.77 -9.44
CA PRO A 240 15.41 4.13 -9.91
C PRO A 240 14.39 2.99 -9.88
N LYS A 241 14.83 1.75 -9.62
CA LYS A 241 13.93 0.61 -9.43
C LYS A 241 13.18 0.62 -8.10
N PHE A 242 13.55 1.49 -7.17
CA PHE A 242 12.91 1.59 -5.86
C PHE A 242 12.29 2.98 -5.69
N PHE A 243 10.97 3.01 -5.50
CA PHE A 243 10.21 4.24 -5.33
C PHE A 243 9.05 4.09 -4.36
N LEU A 244 8.42 5.20 -4.02
CA LEU A 244 7.34 5.26 -3.05
C LEU A 244 6.10 4.54 -3.57
N GLY A 245 5.66 3.55 -2.81
CA GLY A 245 4.26 3.10 -2.76
C GLY A 245 3.91 3.03 -1.28
N SER A 246 2.94 3.84 -0.85
CA SER A 246 2.72 4.06 0.57
C SER A 246 2.13 2.84 1.27
N ASP A 247 1.38 2.03 0.51
CA ASP A 247 0.42 1.06 1.02
C ASP A 247 -0.42 1.66 2.16
N SER A 248 -0.84 2.93 1.98
CA SER A 248 -1.70 3.60 2.93
C SER A 248 -3.05 2.87 2.95
N ALA A 249 -3.22 2.04 3.98
CA ALA A 249 -4.32 1.10 4.13
C ALA A 249 -5.18 1.49 5.34
N PRO A 250 -6.10 2.47 5.19
CA PRO A 250 -6.96 2.91 6.28
C PRO A 250 -7.92 1.78 6.69
N HIS A 251 -8.13 1.67 7.99
CA HIS A 251 -9.06 0.76 8.62
C HIS A 251 -9.79 1.49 9.75
N PRO A 252 -11.07 1.17 10.01
CA PRO A 252 -11.79 1.63 11.19
C PRO A 252 -11.00 1.32 12.47
N SER A 253 -11.03 2.22 13.45
CA SER A 253 -10.26 2.07 14.69
C SER A 253 -10.64 0.80 15.45
N ARG A 254 -11.94 0.42 15.44
CA ARG A 254 -12.43 -0.84 16.03
C ARG A 254 -11.87 -2.10 15.37
N ALA A 255 -11.54 -2.03 14.08
CA ALA A 255 -10.93 -3.15 13.36
C ALA A 255 -9.40 -3.21 13.58
N LYS A 256 -8.75 -2.06 13.82
CA LYS A 256 -7.32 -1.99 14.15
C LYS A 256 -7.03 -2.29 15.61
N LEU A 257 -7.87 -1.85 16.53
CA LEU A 257 -7.73 -1.99 17.97
C LEU A 257 -8.94 -2.76 18.54
N PRO A 258 -9.10 -4.04 18.16
CA PRO A 258 -10.24 -4.82 18.63
C PRO A 258 -10.15 -5.01 20.15
N ALA A 259 -11.27 -4.82 20.84
CA ALA A 259 -11.35 -4.83 22.30
C ALA A 259 -12.27 -5.95 22.80
N LEU A 260 -12.01 -6.44 24.01
CA LEU A 260 -12.90 -7.35 24.72
C LEU A 260 -14.24 -6.67 24.98
N HIS A 261 -15.34 -7.34 24.66
CA HIS A 261 -16.67 -6.86 25.02
C HIS A 261 -17.24 -7.71 26.14
N VAL A 262 -17.73 -7.05 27.19
CA VAL A 262 -18.39 -7.69 28.33
C VAL A 262 -19.77 -7.10 28.48
N ALA A 263 -20.80 -7.93 28.33
CA ALA A 263 -22.19 -7.57 28.50
C ALA A 263 -22.77 -8.30 29.70
N ARG A 264 -23.51 -7.59 30.56
CA ARG A 264 -24.22 -8.22 31.68
C ARG A 264 -25.53 -8.78 31.18
N VAL A 265 -25.70 -10.10 31.28
CA VAL A 265 -26.88 -10.83 30.83
C VAL A 265 -27.53 -11.55 32.00
N VAL A 266 -28.83 -11.82 31.90
CA VAL A 266 -29.53 -12.66 32.88
C VAL A 266 -29.48 -14.09 32.38
N ASN A 267 -28.88 -14.98 33.16
CA ASN A 267 -28.84 -16.40 32.83
C ASN A 267 -30.27 -16.95 32.83
N ALA A 268 -30.73 -17.44 31.67
CA ALA A 268 -32.10 -17.92 31.50
C ALA A 268 -32.45 -19.14 32.37
N GLN A 269 -31.46 -19.86 32.88
CA GLN A 269 -31.64 -21.06 33.70
C GLN A 269 -31.55 -20.77 35.21
N THR A 270 -30.67 -19.86 35.63
CA THR A 270 -30.44 -19.55 37.05
C THR A 270 -31.14 -18.27 37.51
N GLY A 271 -31.53 -17.40 36.59
CA GLY A 271 -32.15 -16.09 36.87
C GLY A 271 -31.18 -15.08 37.51
N HIS A 272 -29.89 -15.40 37.60
CA HIS A 272 -28.86 -14.52 38.10
C HIS A 272 -28.17 -13.76 36.98
N ASP A 273 -27.69 -12.57 37.30
CA ASP A 273 -26.81 -11.82 36.41
C ASP A 273 -25.49 -12.57 36.22
N GLU A 274 -25.05 -12.70 34.98
CA GLU A 274 -23.73 -13.19 34.60
C GLU A 274 -23.11 -12.30 33.53
N ASP A 275 -21.79 -12.34 33.41
CA ASP A 275 -21.05 -11.62 32.38
C ASP A 275 -20.93 -12.51 31.13
N GLU A 276 -21.52 -12.07 30.03
CA GLU A 276 -21.26 -12.63 28.71
C GLU A 276 -20.02 -11.94 28.10
N VAL A 277 -18.97 -12.73 27.87
CA VAL A 277 -17.69 -12.25 27.37
C VAL A 277 -17.53 -12.62 25.90
N ALA A 278 -17.49 -11.62 25.03
CA ALA A 278 -17.19 -11.80 23.62
C ALA A 278 -15.72 -11.47 23.33
N LEU A 279 -15.00 -12.47 22.80
CA LEU A 279 -13.59 -12.32 22.43
C LEU A 279 -13.44 -11.43 21.18
N PRO A 280 -12.41 -10.58 21.12
CA PRO A 280 -12.16 -9.73 19.97
C PRO A 280 -11.79 -10.54 18.71
N SER A 281 -12.14 -10.01 17.55
CA SER A 281 -11.62 -10.51 16.27
C SER A 281 -10.12 -10.21 16.11
N PRO A 282 -9.40 -10.90 15.21
CA PRO A 282 -8.05 -10.52 14.84
C PRO A 282 -7.99 -9.10 14.29
N CYS A 283 -6.91 -8.37 14.58
CA CYS A 283 -6.75 -7.01 14.08
C CYS A 283 -6.54 -6.99 12.54
N ALA A 284 -7.08 -5.94 11.90
CA ALA A 284 -6.93 -5.76 10.47
C ALA A 284 -5.48 -5.40 10.08
N ALA A 285 -4.99 -5.99 8.98
CA ALA A 285 -3.65 -5.70 8.44
C ALA A 285 -3.68 -4.42 7.61
N GLY A 286 -2.86 -3.43 7.97
CA GLY A 286 -2.71 -2.19 7.23
C GLY A 286 -2.28 -1.03 8.12
N ILE A 287 -1.50 -0.11 7.55
CA ILE A 287 -1.02 1.10 8.21
C ILE A 287 -1.48 2.30 7.39
N TYR A 288 -2.09 3.29 8.06
CA TYR A 288 -2.59 4.48 7.39
C TYR A 288 -1.54 5.60 7.39
N THR A 289 -1.09 6.05 6.21
CA THR A 289 -0.06 7.11 6.08
C THR A 289 -0.54 8.32 5.28
N GLY A 290 -1.67 8.20 4.57
CA GLY A 290 -2.11 9.14 3.52
C GLY A 290 -2.05 10.61 3.89
N ALA A 291 -2.65 11.03 5.01
CA ALA A 291 -2.76 12.44 5.39
C ALA A 291 -1.41 13.17 5.61
N ASN A 292 -0.35 12.43 5.90
CA ASN A 292 0.97 13.00 6.22
C ASN A 292 2.09 12.40 5.37
N LEU A 293 1.77 11.76 4.23
CA LEU A 293 2.66 10.83 3.55
C LEU A 293 4.04 11.42 3.22
N VAL A 294 4.11 12.57 2.54
CA VAL A 294 5.37 13.16 2.09
C VAL A 294 6.20 13.71 3.26
N PRO A 295 5.65 14.52 4.20
CA PRO A 295 6.36 14.92 5.41
C PRO A 295 6.84 13.74 6.26
N LEU A 296 6.01 12.71 6.43
CA LEU A 296 6.36 11.50 7.17
C LEU A 296 7.49 10.74 6.50
N THR A 297 7.51 10.67 5.16
CA THR A 297 8.59 10.01 4.42
C THR A 297 9.91 10.76 4.62
N ALA A 298 9.91 12.09 4.61
CA ALA A 298 11.11 12.89 4.93
C ALA A 298 11.61 12.64 6.36
N GLU A 299 10.70 12.58 7.35
CA GLU A 299 11.03 12.23 8.73
C GLU A 299 11.66 10.83 8.82
N VAL A 300 11.08 9.85 8.13
CA VAL A 300 11.60 8.47 8.10
C VAL A 300 12.98 8.41 7.44
N PHE A 301 13.24 9.21 6.40
CA PHE A 301 14.56 9.32 5.79
C PHE A 301 15.58 9.83 6.81
N GLU A 302 15.28 10.94 7.51
CA GLU A 302 16.19 11.49 8.51
C GLU A 302 16.44 10.53 9.68
N ARG A 303 15.37 9.99 10.30
CA ARG A 303 15.48 8.99 11.38
C ARG A 303 16.24 7.75 10.93
N GLY A 304 16.12 7.41 9.64
CA GLY A 304 16.72 6.24 9.05
C GLY A 304 18.17 6.41 8.59
N GLY A 305 18.70 7.64 8.60
CA GLY A 305 20.00 7.96 8.01
C GLY A 305 20.02 7.84 6.48
N ILE A 306 18.85 7.88 5.83
CA ILE A 306 18.76 7.94 4.37
C ILE A 306 19.00 9.39 3.93
N PRO A 307 19.89 9.65 2.96
CA PRO A 307 20.16 11.01 2.53
C PRO A 307 18.91 11.68 1.89
N LEU A 308 18.55 12.87 2.36
CA LEU A 308 17.35 13.59 1.92
C LEU A 308 17.37 13.99 0.45
N GLU A 309 18.54 14.12 -0.17
CA GLU A 309 18.69 14.34 -1.60
C GLU A 309 18.13 13.19 -2.45
N ARG A 310 17.89 12.01 -1.85
CA ARG A 310 17.23 10.88 -2.51
C ARG A 310 15.70 10.97 -2.50
N LEU A 311 15.14 11.88 -1.70
CA LEU A 311 13.69 11.96 -1.49
C LEU A 311 12.94 12.26 -2.79
N GLU A 312 13.40 13.22 -3.60
CA GLU A 312 12.76 13.59 -4.88
C GLU A 312 12.61 12.38 -5.81
N GLY A 313 13.71 11.65 -6.03
CA GLY A 313 13.70 10.47 -6.89
C GLY A 313 12.71 9.43 -6.37
N PHE A 314 12.80 9.14 -5.07
CA PHE A 314 11.98 8.12 -4.41
C PHE A 314 10.48 8.45 -4.44
N VAL A 315 10.08 9.66 -4.08
CA VAL A 315 8.66 10.05 -3.97
C VAL A 315 8.06 10.55 -5.26
N SER A 316 8.85 10.74 -6.32
CA SER A 316 8.36 11.26 -7.59
C SER A 316 9.00 10.62 -8.80
N SER A 317 10.20 11.08 -9.18
CA SER A 317 10.65 10.97 -10.57
C SER A 317 10.91 9.53 -11.01
N HIS A 318 11.27 8.62 -10.10
CA HIS A 318 11.44 7.20 -10.39
C HIS A 318 10.11 6.52 -10.77
N GLY A 319 9.09 6.63 -9.91
CA GLY A 319 7.79 5.99 -10.14
C GLY A 319 7.06 6.62 -11.33
N ARG A 320 7.11 7.95 -11.47
CA ARG A 320 6.54 8.67 -12.63
C ARG A 320 7.13 8.20 -13.95
N ARG A 321 8.45 8.04 -14.01
CA ARG A 321 9.15 7.52 -15.18
C ARG A 321 8.71 6.10 -15.48
N PHE A 322 8.65 5.23 -14.48
CA PHE A 322 8.24 3.85 -14.67
C PHE A 322 6.81 3.74 -15.21
N TYR A 323 5.88 4.55 -14.71
CA TYR A 323 4.48 4.58 -15.17
C TYR A 323 4.26 5.38 -16.47
N GLY A 324 5.27 6.08 -16.99
CA GLY A 324 5.18 6.84 -18.23
C GLY A 324 4.41 8.16 -18.10
N VAL A 325 4.30 8.71 -16.89
CA VAL A 325 3.57 9.97 -16.62
C VAL A 325 4.54 11.00 -16.02
N PRO A 326 5.23 11.81 -16.85
CA PRO A 326 6.17 12.81 -16.36
C PRO A 326 5.48 13.85 -15.47
N ALA A 327 6.25 14.48 -14.59
CA ALA A 327 5.73 15.56 -13.75
C ALA A 327 5.32 16.76 -14.64
N PRO A 328 4.12 17.34 -14.43
CA PRO A 328 3.74 18.58 -15.09
C PRO A 328 4.70 19.72 -14.72
N GLU A 329 4.98 20.60 -15.68
CA GLU A 329 5.80 21.79 -15.42
C GLU A 329 5.13 22.68 -14.36
N GLY A 330 5.90 23.15 -13.38
CA GLY A 330 5.43 24.06 -12.33
C GLY A 330 4.61 23.43 -11.21
N GLN A 331 4.33 22.12 -11.24
CA GLN A 331 3.65 21.43 -10.13
C GLN A 331 4.68 20.94 -9.10
N GLU A 332 4.97 21.77 -8.10
CA GLU A 332 5.91 21.44 -7.03
C GLU A 332 5.21 21.30 -5.67
N VAL A 333 5.78 20.46 -4.82
CA VAL A 333 5.46 20.36 -3.39
C VAL A 333 6.72 20.66 -2.61
N VAL A 334 6.70 21.74 -1.84
CA VAL A 334 7.85 22.16 -1.04
C VAL A 334 7.64 21.69 0.38
N LEU A 335 8.61 20.93 0.90
CA LEU A 335 8.71 20.67 2.34
C LEU A 335 9.55 21.76 2.99
N ARG A 336 9.15 22.18 4.20
CA ARG A 336 9.97 22.99 5.10
C ARG A 336 10.23 22.24 6.39
N ARG A 337 11.41 22.45 6.96
CA ARG A 337 11.75 21.95 8.29
C ARG A 337 10.99 22.74 9.36
N THR A 338 10.48 22.04 10.36
CA THR A 338 9.79 22.64 11.51
C THR A 338 10.74 22.76 12.70
N THR A 339 10.47 23.72 13.59
CA THR A 339 11.13 23.74 14.90
C THR A 339 10.66 22.55 15.75
N LYS A 340 11.52 22.08 16.65
CA LYS A 340 11.21 20.94 17.53
C LYS A 340 9.92 21.21 18.31
N GLY A 341 9.00 20.24 18.30
CA GLY A 341 7.69 20.34 18.97
C GLY A 341 6.62 21.15 18.25
N ALA A 342 6.94 21.81 17.12
CA ALA A 342 5.96 22.64 16.41
C ALA A 342 4.94 21.82 15.60
N ARG A 343 5.29 20.61 15.17
CA ARG A 343 4.41 19.73 14.40
C ARG A 343 4.32 18.35 15.03
N ARG A 344 3.09 17.85 15.11
CA ARG A 344 2.76 16.50 15.53
C ARG A 344 1.79 15.88 14.55
N VAL A 345 1.92 14.58 14.33
CA VAL A 345 0.93 13.82 13.58
C VAL A 345 -0.35 13.76 14.39
N GLU A 346 -1.50 13.93 13.74
CA GLU A 346 -2.81 13.79 14.34
C GLU A 346 -2.94 12.42 15.02
N LYS A 347 -3.66 12.36 16.15
CA LYS A 347 -3.86 11.08 16.84
C LYS A 347 -4.87 10.18 16.14
N ALA A 348 -5.86 10.78 15.48
CA ALA A 348 -6.91 10.10 14.75
C ALA A 348 -7.65 11.11 13.86
N PHE A 349 -8.28 10.59 12.79
CA PHE A 349 -9.20 11.33 11.93
C PHE A 349 -10.60 10.73 12.10
N GLY A 350 -11.55 11.53 12.57
CA GLY A 350 -12.94 11.09 12.80
C GLY A 350 -13.79 11.17 11.54
N TYR A 351 -14.72 10.23 11.38
CA TYR A 351 -15.75 10.24 10.36
C TYR A 351 -17.01 9.51 10.85
N LYS A 352 -18.10 9.63 10.08
CA LYS A 352 -19.31 8.84 10.31
C LYS A 352 -19.28 7.57 9.46
N THR A 353 -19.60 6.42 10.03
CA THR A 353 -19.82 5.20 9.25
C THR A 353 -20.99 5.40 8.28
N ASP A 354 -21.17 4.49 7.32
CA ASP A 354 -22.33 4.56 6.41
C ASP A 354 -23.66 4.38 7.17
N GLU A 355 -23.61 3.83 8.39
CA GLU A 355 -24.73 3.69 9.34
C GLU A 355 -24.89 4.90 10.30
N GLY A 356 -23.99 5.89 10.23
CA GLY A 356 -24.07 7.13 11.02
C GLY A 356 -23.38 7.09 12.39
N GLU A 357 -22.65 6.02 12.70
CA GLU A 357 -21.88 5.87 13.94
C GLU A 357 -20.58 6.69 13.90
N ASP A 358 -20.09 7.15 15.05
CA ASP A 358 -18.74 7.73 15.13
C ASP A 358 -17.67 6.66 14.99
N GLU A 359 -16.70 6.91 14.12
CA GLU A 359 -15.57 6.03 13.87
C GLU A 359 -14.32 6.86 13.55
N TRP A 360 -13.14 6.24 13.68
CA TRP A 360 -11.86 6.90 13.48
C TRP A 360 -10.91 6.08 12.61
N VAL A 361 -9.99 6.76 11.96
CA VAL A 361 -8.79 6.15 11.36
C VAL A 361 -7.56 6.69 12.09
N ILE A 362 -6.65 5.79 12.49
CA ILE A 362 -5.45 6.13 13.25
C ILE A 362 -4.25 6.15 12.30
N PRO A 363 -3.55 7.29 12.12
CA PRO A 363 -2.39 7.37 11.25
C PRO A 363 -1.15 6.73 11.87
N PHE A 364 -0.19 6.41 11.01
CA PHE A 364 1.15 6.01 11.40
C PHE A 364 1.86 7.15 12.14
N LEU A 365 2.60 6.82 13.21
CA LEU A 365 3.23 7.79 14.12
C LEU A 365 2.23 8.74 14.81
N ALA A 366 0.97 8.32 14.98
CA ALA A 366 -0.08 9.11 15.65
C ALA A 366 0.40 9.77 16.96
N GLY A 367 0.31 11.09 17.02
CA GLY A 367 0.72 11.90 18.17
C GLY A 367 2.23 12.15 18.32
N GLU A 368 3.07 11.52 17.52
CA GLU A 368 4.52 11.78 17.51
C GLU A 368 4.86 13.13 16.87
N GLU A 369 5.99 13.69 17.28
CA GLU A 369 6.57 14.86 16.63
C GLU A 369 7.27 14.46 15.32
N ILE A 370 7.08 15.27 14.27
CA ILE A 370 7.81 15.13 13.00
C ILE A 370 8.43 16.48 12.62
N GLY A 371 9.61 16.46 12.01
CA GLY A 371 10.43 17.64 11.72
C GLY A 371 10.14 18.31 10.38
N TRP A 372 9.13 17.86 9.64
CA TRP A 372 8.82 18.32 8.28
C TRP A 372 7.36 18.62 8.09
N GLU A 373 7.07 19.62 7.26
CA GLU A 373 5.73 19.89 6.76
C GLU A 373 5.73 20.39 5.33
N ILE A 374 4.58 20.26 4.67
CA ILE A 374 4.33 20.90 3.39
C ILE A 374 4.17 22.41 3.63
N ALA A 375 4.95 23.21 2.92
CA ALA A 375 4.83 24.66 2.93
C ALA A 375 3.50 25.07 2.28
N ALA A 376 2.88 26.12 2.84
CA ALA A 376 1.59 26.65 2.40
C ALA A 376 1.63 27.24 0.99
#